data_AF-A0AA41WDT0-F1
#
_entry.id   AF-A0AA41WDT0-F1
#
_cell.length_a   1.000
_cell.length_b   1.000
_cell.length_c   1.000
_cell.angle_alpha   90.00
_cell.angle_beta   90.00
_cell.angle_gamma   90.00
#
_symmetry.space_group_name_H-M   'P 1'
#
loop_
_entity.id
_entity.type
_entity.pdbx_description
1 polymer ?
#
loop_
_entity_poly.entity_id
_entity_poly.type
_entity_poly.pdbx_seq_one_letter_code
_entity_poly.pdbx_strand_id
1 'polypeptide(L)'
;MVVYRPKRRFPLWAKGAIVLAALLLLAGAGLWVRSATRPSAEERLAQAVASMMAQLDVLRISHYTPDVVRDGQVVMQTEYQAALADIERVRGEWQSVRGEVPEPERAQVDRAIEELRMLIEARRPPAEVDQRASELIELLRGLRVHP
;
A
#
# COMPACT_ATOMS: atom_id res chain seq x y z
N MET A 1 -65.84 -46.50 -14.60
CA MET A 1 -65.04 -46.34 -13.37
C MET A 1 -64.07 -45.19 -13.60
N VAL A 2 -64.25 -44.05 -12.92
CA VAL A 2 -63.47 -42.82 -13.19
C VAL A 2 -62.16 -42.88 -12.41
N VAL A 3 -61.02 -42.85 -13.10
CA VAL A 3 -59.68 -42.84 -12.49
C VAL A 3 -59.35 -41.41 -12.06
N TYR A 4 -59.37 -41.16 -10.74
CA TYR A 4 -59.01 -39.87 -10.15
C TYR A 4 -57.48 -39.77 -10.04
N ARG A 5 -56.83 -38.93 -10.86
CA ARG A 5 -55.39 -38.58 -10.68
C ARG A 5 -55.26 -37.48 -9.62
N PRO A 6 -54.57 -37.70 -8.49
CA PRO A 6 -54.33 -36.62 -7.53
C PRO A 6 -53.30 -35.64 -8.10
N LYS A 7 -53.76 -34.40 -8.37
CA LYS A 7 -52.90 -33.25 -8.67
C LYS A 7 -52.04 -32.98 -7.43
N ARG A 8 -50.77 -33.42 -7.46
CA ARG A 8 -49.78 -33.18 -6.40
C ARG A 8 -49.55 -31.66 -6.33
N ARG A 9 -50.27 -30.99 -5.44
CA ARG A 9 -50.12 -29.54 -5.19
C ARG A 9 -48.76 -29.35 -4.54
N PHE A 10 -47.80 -28.82 -5.31
CA PHE A 10 -46.53 -28.34 -4.74
C PHE A 10 -46.87 -27.31 -3.67
N PRO A 11 -46.56 -27.59 -2.41
CA PRO A 11 -47.05 -26.77 -1.33
C PRO A 11 -46.23 -25.47 -1.31
N LEU A 12 -46.91 -24.34 -1.10
CA LEU A 12 -46.35 -22.99 -1.29
C LEU A 12 -45.12 -22.73 -0.41
N TRP A 13 -44.99 -23.40 0.73
CA TRP A 13 -43.81 -23.33 1.62
C TRP A 13 -42.52 -23.84 0.97
N ALA A 14 -42.60 -24.82 0.06
CA ALA A 14 -41.43 -25.34 -0.65
C ALA A 14 -40.86 -24.32 -1.66
N LYS A 15 -41.72 -23.47 -2.25
CA LYS A 15 -41.25 -22.38 -3.14
C LYS A 15 -40.54 -21.29 -2.35
N GLY A 16 -41.04 -20.95 -1.16
CA GLY A 16 -40.38 -20.00 -0.26
C GLY A 16 -39.00 -20.48 0.20
N ALA A 17 -38.88 -21.78 0.52
CA ALA A 17 -37.60 -22.37 0.93
C ALA A 17 -36.52 -22.33 -0.18
N ILE A 18 -36.90 -22.55 -1.44
CA ILE A 18 -35.96 -22.50 -2.58
C ILE A 18 -35.44 -21.07 -2.81
N VAL A 19 -36.32 -20.07 -2.73
CA VAL A 19 -35.92 -18.65 -2.89
C VAL A 19 -34.97 -18.23 -1.77
N LEU A 20 -35.25 -18.64 -0.53
CA LEU A 20 -34.38 -18.34 0.60
C LEU A 20 -33.01 -19.03 0.47
N ALA A 21 -32.97 -20.29 0.03
CA ALA A 21 -31.72 -21.02 -0.21
C ALA A 21 -30.90 -20.39 -1.35
N ALA A 22 -31.55 -19.93 -2.42
CA ALA A 22 -30.89 -19.23 -3.52
C ALA A 22 -30.30 -17.87 -3.08
N LEU A 23 -31.01 -17.12 -2.23
CA LEU A 23 -30.51 -15.87 -1.66
C LEU A 23 -29.33 -16.09 -0.72
N LEU A 24 -29.35 -17.15 0.09
CA LEU A 24 -28.23 -17.53 0.96
C LEU A 24 -26.99 -17.96 0.16
N LEU A 25 -27.17 -18.68 -0.96
CA LEU A 25 -26.08 -19.04 -1.87
C LEU A 25 -25.48 -17.81 -2.58
N LEU A 26 -26.31 -16.85 -3.00
CA LEU A 26 -25.84 -15.59 -3.61
C LEU A 26 -25.12 -14.71 -2.58
N ALA A 27 -25.60 -14.66 -1.34
CA ALA A 27 -24.93 -13.94 -0.25
C ALA A 27 -23.58 -14.60 0.12
N GLY A 28 -23.54 -15.93 0.20
CA GLY A 28 -22.30 -16.69 0.43
C GLY A 28 -21.28 -16.52 -0.70
N ALA A 29 -21.74 -16.55 -1.96
CA ALA A 29 -20.90 -16.30 -3.13
C ALA A 29 -20.39 -14.84 -3.18
N GLY A 30 -21.22 -13.86 -2.81
CA GLY A 30 -20.82 -12.46 -2.74
C GLY A 30 -19.72 -12.19 -1.70
N LEU A 31 -19.74 -12.90 -0.57
CA LEU A 31 -18.65 -12.87 0.41
C LEU A 31 -17.38 -13.56 -0.09
N TRP A 32 -17.51 -14.69 -0.79
CA TRP A 32 -16.37 -15.43 -1.37
C TRP A 32 -15.66 -14.67 -2.51
N VAL A 33 -16.42 -14.00 -3.37
CA VAL A 33 -15.87 -13.17 -4.45
C VAL A 33 -15.09 -11.97 -3.88
N ARG A 34 -15.55 -11.39 -2.76
CA ARG A 34 -14.87 -10.27 -2.10
C ARG A 34 -13.54 -10.68 -1.44
N SER A 35 -13.40 -11.92 -1.02
CA SER A 35 -12.11 -12.48 -0.57
C SER A 35 -11.18 -12.83 -1.72
N ALA A 36 -11.71 -13.28 -2.86
CA ALA A 36 -10.93 -13.65 -4.05
C ALA A 36 -10.29 -12.46 -4.77
N THR A 37 -10.76 -11.23 -4.50
CA THR A 37 -10.22 -9.99 -5.09
C THR A 37 -9.29 -9.21 -4.16
N ARG A 38 -8.87 -9.78 -3.00
CA ARG A 38 -7.89 -9.11 -2.15
C ARG A 38 -6.50 -9.29 -2.74
N PRO A 39 -5.73 -8.21 -2.96
CA PRO A 39 -4.39 -8.33 -3.48
C PRO A 39 -3.52 -9.17 -2.55
N SER A 40 -2.63 -9.97 -3.13
CA SER A 40 -1.70 -10.81 -2.38
C SER A 40 -0.77 -9.95 -1.51
N ALA A 41 -0.11 -10.54 -0.52
CA ALA A 41 0.91 -9.84 0.28
C ALA A 41 2.03 -9.26 -0.61
N GLU A 42 2.46 -10.05 -1.59
CA GLU A 42 3.47 -9.68 -2.58
C GLU A 42 3.01 -8.51 -3.47
N GLU A 43 1.75 -8.53 -3.95
CA GLU A 43 1.19 -7.43 -4.74
C GLU A 43 1.10 -6.12 -3.93
N ARG A 44 0.70 -6.22 -2.65
CA ARG A 44 0.65 -5.07 -1.74
C ARG A 44 2.06 -4.52 -1.48
N LEU A 45 3.04 -5.39 -1.25
CA LEU A 45 4.43 -4.99 -1.07
C LEU A 45 4.99 -4.32 -2.33
N ALA A 46 4.79 -4.92 -3.51
CA ALA A 46 5.25 -4.37 -4.78
C ALA A 46 4.61 -3.00 -5.09
N GLN A 47 3.32 -2.84 -4.79
CA GLN A 47 2.62 -1.57 -4.96
C GLN A 47 3.14 -0.50 -3.99
N ALA A 48 3.34 -0.85 -2.72
CA ALA A 48 3.89 0.07 -1.72
C ALA A 48 5.32 0.47 -2.08
N VAL A 49 6.17 -0.48 -2.48
CA VAL A 49 7.54 -0.21 -2.95
C VAL A 49 7.55 0.77 -4.12
N ALA A 50 6.68 0.55 -5.13
CA ALA A 50 6.60 1.46 -6.27
C ALA A 50 6.13 2.88 -5.86
N SER A 51 5.17 2.97 -4.94
CA SER A 51 4.68 4.25 -4.41
C SER A 51 5.76 5.00 -3.62
N MET A 52 6.45 4.33 -2.71
CA MET A 52 7.56 4.90 -1.94
C MET A 52 8.68 5.39 -2.85
N MET A 53 9.08 4.62 -3.87
CA MET A 53 10.09 5.05 -4.83
C MET A 53 9.66 6.33 -5.58
N ALA A 54 8.41 6.40 -6.04
CA ALA A 54 7.90 7.58 -6.71
C ALA A 54 7.87 8.81 -5.78
N GLN A 55 7.53 8.63 -4.51
CA GLN A 55 7.57 9.70 -3.50
C GLN A 55 9.00 10.19 -3.25
N LEU A 56 9.96 9.27 -3.17
CA LEU A 56 11.38 9.61 -3.01
C LEU A 56 11.94 10.34 -4.24
N ASP A 57 11.54 9.96 -5.45
CA ASP A 57 11.93 10.68 -6.67
C ASP A 57 11.37 12.11 -6.68
N VAL A 58 10.11 12.31 -6.30
CA VAL A 58 9.51 13.65 -6.18
C VAL A 58 10.21 14.49 -5.11
N LEU A 59 10.53 13.88 -3.96
CA LEU A 59 11.29 14.55 -2.89
C LEU A 59 12.61 15.09 -3.43
N ARG A 60 13.38 14.25 -4.14
CA ARG A 60 14.71 14.59 -4.67
C ARG A 60 14.67 15.64 -5.77
N ILE A 61 13.72 15.50 -6.71
CA ILE A 61 13.69 16.30 -7.93
C ILE A 61 13.00 17.65 -7.70
N SER A 62 12.01 17.71 -6.79
CA SER A 62 11.11 18.86 -6.68
C SER A 62 11.11 19.50 -5.31
N HIS A 63 11.06 18.72 -4.23
CA HIS A 63 10.75 19.27 -2.90
C HIS A 63 11.97 19.50 -2.01
N TYR A 64 13.12 18.90 -2.31
CA TYR A 64 14.37 19.09 -1.55
C TYR A 64 15.55 19.32 -2.48
N THR A 65 15.58 20.52 -3.09
CA THR A 65 16.59 20.90 -4.08
C THR A 65 17.50 22.04 -3.55
N PRO A 66 18.60 22.38 -4.27
CA PRO A 66 19.46 23.53 -3.92
C PRO A 66 18.78 24.90 -3.87
N ASP A 67 17.58 25.02 -4.47
CA ASP A 67 16.77 26.23 -4.41
C ASP A 67 15.83 26.24 -3.19
N VAL A 68 15.53 25.07 -2.62
CA VAL A 68 14.69 24.93 -1.43
C VAL A 68 15.50 25.08 -0.15
N VAL A 69 16.67 24.42 -0.06
CA VAL A 69 17.58 24.51 1.08
C VAL A 69 18.96 24.95 0.59
N ARG A 70 19.43 26.08 1.13
CA ARG A 70 20.73 26.67 0.80
C ARG A 70 21.48 27.01 2.08
N ASP A 71 22.69 26.47 2.22
CA ASP A 71 23.56 26.70 3.38
C ASP A 71 22.86 26.44 4.74
N GLY A 72 22.02 25.40 4.79
CA GLY A 72 21.24 25.02 5.99
C GLY A 72 20.02 25.91 6.28
N GLN A 73 19.72 26.87 5.39
CA GLN A 73 18.53 27.72 5.48
C GLN A 73 17.47 27.25 4.50
N VAL A 74 16.21 27.26 4.95
CA VAL A 74 15.05 26.99 4.11
C VAL A 74 14.67 28.27 3.38
N VAL A 75 14.87 28.29 2.07
CA VAL A 75 14.55 29.41 1.17
C VAL A 75 13.11 29.30 0.67
N MET A 76 12.65 28.08 0.40
CA MET A 76 11.31 27.80 -0.08
C MET A 76 10.54 26.95 0.94
N GLN A 77 9.75 27.61 1.79
CA GLN A 77 9.13 26.97 2.96
C GLN A 77 8.09 25.91 2.58
N THR A 78 7.29 26.15 1.54
CA THR A 78 6.22 25.24 1.11
C THR A 78 6.79 23.91 0.62
N GLU A 79 7.82 23.98 -0.20
CA GLU A 79 8.52 22.85 -0.82
C GLU A 79 9.24 22.04 0.26
N TYR A 80 9.90 22.71 1.21
CA TYR A 80 10.51 22.03 2.34
C TYR A 80 9.48 21.29 3.21
N GLN A 81 8.29 21.86 3.44
CA GLN A 81 7.21 21.15 4.14
C GLN A 81 6.68 19.98 3.30
N ALA A 82 6.63 20.11 1.98
CA ALA A 82 6.27 19.01 1.09
C ALA A 82 7.29 17.87 1.19
N ALA A 83 8.59 18.16 1.27
CA ALA A 83 9.63 17.14 1.48
C ALA A 83 9.47 16.40 2.82
N LEU A 84 9.13 17.12 3.90
CA LEU A 84 8.82 16.50 5.19
C LEU A 84 7.57 15.62 5.11
N ALA A 85 6.54 16.06 4.39
CA ALA A 85 5.34 15.26 4.17
C ALA A 85 5.62 14.01 3.30
N ASP A 86 6.51 14.11 2.31
CA ASP A 86 6.90 12.98 1.47
C ASP A 86 7.58 11.88 2.29
N ILE A 87 8.58 12.22 3.11
CA ILE A 87 9.27 11.21 3.93
C ILE A 87 8.33 10.59 4.98
N GLU A 88 7.36 11.35 5.50
CA GLU A 88 6.35 10.82 6.41
C GLU A 88 5.40 9.85 5.70
N ARG A 89 5.00 10.14 4.46
CA ARG A 89 4.21 9.21 3.63
C ARG A 89 4.97 7.92 3.34
N VAL A 90 6.24 8.02 2.96
CA VAL A 90 7.12 6.87 2.75
C VAL A 90 7.19 6.01 4.02
N ARG A 91 7.37 6.64 5.19
CA ARG A 91 7.36 5.94 6.47
C ARG A 91 6.02 5.25 6.73
N GLY A 92 4.90 5.94 6.54
CA GLY A 92 3.56 5.39 6.75
C GLY A 92 3.28 4.18 5.84
N GLU A 93 3.66 4.28 4.56
CA GLU A 93 3.54 3.18 3.60
C GLU A 93 4.42 1.99 4.02
N TRP A 94 5.68 2.24 4.38
CA TRP A 94 6.58 1.20 4.86
C TRP A 94 6.01 0.48 6.09
N GLN A 95 5.50 1.21 7.09
CA GLN A 95 4.90 0.60 8.29
C GLN A 95 3.73 -0.32 7.96
N SER A 96 3.00 -0.06 6.87
CA SER A 96 1.87 -0.89 6.44
C SER A 96 2.28 -2.23 5.82
N VAL A 97 3.51 -2.34 5.27
CA VAL A 97 3.99 -3.52 4.54
C VAL A 97 5.22 -4.19 5.16
N ARG A 98 5.92 -3.54 6.09
CA ARG A 98 7.17 -4.06 6.71
C ARG A 98 7.01 -5.43 7.37
N GLY A 99 5.80 -5.81 7.76
CA GLY A 99 5.53 -7.14 8.34
C GLY A 99 5.75 -8.29 7.36
N GLU A 100 5.65 -8.00 6.05
CA GLU A 100 5.84 -8.98 4.97
C GLU A 100 7.33 -9.13 4.59
N VAL A 101 8.21 -8.24 5.07
CA VAL A 101 9.65 -8.26 4.76
C VAL A 101 10.44 -8.94 5.90
N PRO A 102 11.29 -9.93 5.60
CA PRO A 102 12.12 -10.60 6.61
C PRO A 102 13.25 -9.70 7.14
N GLU A 103 13.90 -10.17 8.20
CA GLU A 103 15.20 -9.64 8.62
C GLU A 103 16.32 -10.28 7.79
N PRO A 104 17.42 -9.56 7.48
CA PRO A 104 17.79 -8.22 7.98
C PRO A 104 17.31 -7.05 7.12
N GLU A 105 16.62 -7.29 6.01
CA GLU A 105 16.22 -6.26 5.03
C GLU A 105 15.28 -5.25 5.65
N ARG A 106 14.32 -5.72 6.46
CA ARG A 106 13.38 -4.85 7.17
C ARG A 106 14.09 -3.81 8.03
N ALA A 107 15.05 -4.21 8.87
CA ALA A 107 15.81 -3.30 9.71
C ALA A 107 16.73 -2.35 8.90
N GLN A 108 17.16 -2.74 7.69
CA GLN A 108 17.92 -1.86 6.81
C GLN A 108 17.05 -0.73 6.27
N VAL A 109 15.84 -1.06 5.79
CA VAL A 109 14.89 -0.05 5.29
C VAL A 109 14.39 0.86 6.42
N ASP A 110 14.09 0.31 7.60
CA ASP A 110 13.71 1.10 8.78
C ASP A 110 14.75 2.17 9.11
N ARG A 111 16.04 1.77 9.14
CA ARG A 111 17.15 2.70 9.40
C ARG A 111 17.32 3.72 8.28
N ALA A 112 17.27 3.29 7.02
CA ALA A 112 17.46 4.19 5.89
C ALA A 112 16.38 5.28 5.81
N ILE A 113 15.11 4.95 6.08
CA ILE A 113 14.02 5.93 6.17
C ILE A 113 14.27 6.93 7.30
N GLU A 114 14.66 6.44 8.48
CA GLU A 114 14.89 7.29 9.65
C GLU A 114 16.12 8.20 9.47
N GLU A 115 17.19 7.68 8.90
CA GLU A 115 18.38 8.47 8.55
C GLU A 115 18.05 9.57 7.55
N LEU A 116 17.27 9.27 6.50
CA LEU A 116 16.82 10.26 5.53
C LEU A 116 15.98 11.36 6.18
N ARG A 117 15.04 10.99 7.06
CA ARG A 117 14.23 11.94 7.84
C ARG A 117 15.12 12.88 8.66
N MET A 118 16.09 12.34 9.38
CA MET A 118 17.02 13.13 10.19
C MET A 118 17.86 14.11 9.34
N LEU A 119 18.31 13.71 8.15
CA LEU A 119 19.05 14.60 7.25
C LEU A 119 18.18 15.79 6.78
N ILE A 120 16.93 15.52 6.42
CA ILE A 120 15.97 16.56 5.99
C ILE A 120 15.73 17.55 7.15
N GLU A 121 15.42 17.04 8.34
CA GLU A 121 15.15 17.84 9.54
C GLU A 121 16.34 18.67 10.01
N ALA A 122 17.55 18.10 9.92
CA ALA A 122 18.80 18.78 10.19
C ALA A 122 19.21 19.76 9.07
N ARG A 123 18.38 19.91 8.02
CA ARG A 123 18.57 20.82 6.88
C ARG A 123 19.93 20.60 6.21
N ARG A 124 20.32 19.33 6.08
CA ARG A 124 21.58 18.94 5.46
C ARG A 124 21.60 19.35 3.99
N PRO A 125 22.80 19.49 3.39
CA PRO A 125 22.91 19.85 1.98
C PRO A 125 22.07 18.90 1.09
N PRO A 126 21.35 19.42 0.07
CA PRO A 126 20.53 18.59 -0.82
C PRO A 126 21.27 17.41 -1.45
N ALA A 127 22.57 17.53 -1.70
CA ALA A 127 23.38 16.43 -2.21
C ALA A 127 23.46 15.23 -1.24
N GLU A 128 23.54 15.48 0.08
CA GLU A 128 23.55 14.40 1.09
C GLU A 128 22.18 13.71 1.18
N VAL A 129 21.10 14.50 1.10
CA VAL A 129 19.72 14.00 1.11
C VAL A 129 19.44 13.18 -0.17
N ASP A 130 19.86 13.68 -1.33
CA ASP A 130 19.72 13.00 -2.62
C ASP A 130 20.47 11.67 -2.67
N GLN A 131 21.71 11.64 -2.16
CA GLN A 131 22.46 10.40 -2.03
C GLN A 131 21.72 9.39 -1.16
N ARG A 132 21.28 9.81 0.03
CA ARG A 132 20.59 8.90 0.97
C ARG A 132 19.25 8.40 0.42
N ALA A 133 18.50 9.26 -0.26
CA ALA A 133 17.26 8.87 -0.93
C ALA A 133 17.53 7.89 -2.09
N SER A 134 18.62 8.05 -2.83
CA SER A 134 19.05 7.09 -3.86
C SER A 134 19.34 5.72 -3.27
N GLU A 135 20.10 5.66 -2.18
CA GLU A 135 20.42 4.41 -1.47
C GLU A 135 19.15 3.70 -0.99
N LEU A 136 18.18 4.45 -0.45
CA LEU A 136 16.88 3.90 -0.06
C LEU A 136 16.09 3.36 -1.27
N ILE A 137 16.08 4.07 -2.39
CA ILE A 137 15.43 3.59 -3.63
C ILE A 137 16.03 2.27 -4.11
N GLU A 138 17.35 2.11 -4.06
CA GLU A 138 18.01 0.86 -4.44
C GLU A 138 17.67 -0.29 -3.47
N LEU A 139 17.63 -0.03 -2.16
CA LEU A 139 17.18 -1.02 -1.17
C LEU A 139 15.74 -1.47 -1.45
N LEU A 140 14.83 -0.52 -1.68
CA LEU A 140 13.43 -0.80 -2.02
C LEU A 140 13.29 -1.58 -3.33
N ARG A 141 14.12 -1.26 -4.34
CA ARG A 141 14.15 -2.02 -5.60
C ARG A 141 14.59 -3.46 -5.39
N GLY A 142 15.55 -3.70 -4.49
CA GLY A 142 16.00 -5.05 -4.12
C GLY A 142 14.86 -5.94 -3.60
N LEU A 143 13.95 -5.37 -2.79
CA LEU A 143 12.77 -6.08 -2.27
C LEU A 143 11.80 -6.53 -3.36
N ARG A 144 11.76 -5.83 -4.50
CA ARG A 144 10.89 -6.20 -5.62
C ARG A 144 11.42 -7.41 -6.41
N VAL A 145 12.73 -7.63 -6.41
CA VAL A 145 13.40 -8.70 -7.16
C VAL A 145 13.42 -10.01 -6.36
N HIS A 146 13.38 -9.91 -5.04
CA HIS A 146 13.34 -11.05 -4.11
C HIS A 146 12.21 -10.84 -3.07
N PRO A 147 10.95 -11.05 -3.48
CA PRO A 147 9.80 -10.89 -2.58
C PRO A 147 9.77 -11.91 -1.43
#